data_AF-A0A094Q030-F1
#
_entry.id   AF-A0A094Q030-F1
#
_cell.length_a   1.000
_cell.length_b   1.000
_cell.length_c   1.000
_cell.angle_alpha   90.00
_cell.angle_beta   90.00
_cell.angle_gamma   90.00
#
_symmetry.space_group_name_H-M   'P 1'
#
loop_
_entity.id
_entity.type
_entity.pdbx_description
1 polymer ?
#
loop_
_entity_poly.entity_id
_entity_poly.type
_entity_poly.pdbx_seq_one_letter_code
_entity_poly.pdbx_strand_id
1 'polypeptide(L)'
;MVLHGKETGRLVMLPHGEFIEIHEELSDAKKFALTQHEQPRAIELVNEDARGVLNPKGIRAKLQARFSAANAENIAKPTAAEVKELESGHH
;
A
#
# COMPACT_ATOMS: atom_id res chain seq x y z
N MET A 1 5.50 -0.27 15.00
CA MET A 1 6.63 0.64 14.70
C MET A 1 6.27 1.85 13.86
N VAL A 2 5.36 1.78 12.88
CA VAL A 2 5.05 2.98 12.06
C VAL A 2 4.32 4.07 12.85
N LEU A 3 3.39 3.68 13.74
CA LEU A 3 2.56 4.62 14.50
C LEU A 3 3.30 5.42 15.59
N HIS A 4 4.46 4.95 16.03
CA HIS A 4 5.19 5.52 17.18
C HIS A 4 6.56 6.08 16.79
N GLY A 5 6.86 6.26 15.50
CA GLY A 5 8.15 6.82 15.10
C GLY A 5 9.35 5.94 15.45
N LYS A 6 10.54 6.55 15.50
CA LYS A 6 11.78 5.94 16.01
C LYS A 6 11.97 6.33 17.47
N GLU A 7 12.29 5.34 18.30
CA GLU A 7 12.71 5.52 19.69
C GLU A 7 13.97 6.42 19.73
N THR A 8 13.89 7.52 20.49
CA THR A 8 15.01 8.46 20.64
C THR A 8 15.75 8.27 21.96
N GLY A 9 15.14 7.57 22.92
CA GLY A 9 15.65 7.44 24.28
C GLY A 9 15.56 8.73 25.11
N ARG A 10 14.90 9.78 24.60
CA ARG A 10 14.71 11.05 25.33
C ARG A 10 13.44 10.99 26.17
N LEU A 11 13.62 10.99 27.49
CA LEU A 11 12.53 11.10 28.47
C LEU A 11 12.32 12.55 28.90
N VAL A 12 11.07 13.00 28.91
CA VAL A 12 10.67 14.31 29.44
C VAL A 12 9.70 14.11 30.59
N MET A 13 9.98 14.75 31.72
CA MET A 13 9.09 14.77 32.87
C MET A 13 8.07 15.89 32.72
N LEU A 14 6.79 15.55 32.77
CA LEU A 14 5.68 16.50 32.74
C LEU A 14 5.53 17.19 34.11
N PRO A 15 4.85 18.36 34.17
CA PRO A 15 4.67 19.10 35.43
C PRO A 15 3.99 18.31 36.56
N HIS A 16 3.26 17.24 36.23
CA HIS A 16 2.58 16.34 37.17
C HIS A 16 3.39 15.07 37.51
N GLY A 17 4.65 14.97 37.07
CA GLY A 17 5.58 13.89 37.44
C GLY A 17 5.57 12.65 36.55
N GLU A 18 4.75 12.61 35.49
CA GLU A 18 4.82 11.52 34.50
C GLU A 18 5.98 11.72 33.54
N PHE A 19 6.57 10.61 33.06
CA PHE A 19 7.61 10.63 32.04
C PHE A 19 7.04 10.18 30.70
N ILE A 20 7.30 10.96 29.65
CA ILE A 20 7.00 10.59 28.26
C ILE A 20 8.30 10.38 27.49
N GLU A 21 8.35 9.36 26.63
CA GLU A 21 9.40 9.25 25.63
C GLU A 21 9.01 10.07 24.40
N ILE A 22 9.89 10.98 23.97
CA ILE A 22 9.67 11.72 22.74
C ILE A 22 10.15 10.88 21.57
N HIS A 23 9.25 10.38 20.74
CA HIS A 23 9.61 9.71 19.50
C HIS A 23 9.80 10.72 18.36
N GLU A 24 10.77 10.43 17.50
CA GLU A 24 10.94 11.17 16.25
C GLU A 24 10.11 10.50 15.17
N GLU A 25 9.38 11.26 14.37
CA GLU A 25 8.65 10.69 13.24
C GLU A 25 9.61 10.02 12.23
N LEU A 26 9.18 8.90 11.66
CA LEU A 26 9.90 8.29 10.55
C LEU A 26 9.76 9.17 9.31
N SER A 27 10.83 9.26 8.50
CA SER A 27 10.74 9.87 7.17
C SER A 27 9.70 9.16 6.30
N ASP A 28 9.08 9.88 5.36
CA ASP A 28 8.00 9.34 4.53
C ASP A 28 8.45 8.16 3.67
N ALA A 29 9.69 8.18 3.19
CA ALA A 29 10.30 7.05 2.51
C ALA A 29 10.34 5.79 3.39
N LYS A 30 10.61 5.95 4.69
CA LYS A 30 10.66 4.84 5.65
C LYS A 30 9.26 4.40 6.09
N LYS A 31 8.31 5.32 6.24
CA LYS A 31 6.88 5.00 6.44
C LYS A 31 6.38 4.16 5.25
N PHE A 32 6.63 4.60 4.02
CA PHE A 32 6.28 3.87 2.80
C PHE A 32 6.91 2.49 2.75
N ALA A 33 8.23 2.38 2.98
CA ALA A 33 8.92 1.09 2.94
C ALA A 33 8.33 0.06 3.93
N LEU A 34 7.82 0.52 5.08
CA LEU A 34 7.25 -0.33 6.13
C LEU A 34 5.76 -0.65 5.94
N THR A 35 5.00 0.18 5.23
CA THR A 35 3.55 0.01 5.04
C THR A 35 3.17 -0.50 3.64
N GLN A 36 4.09 -0.39 2.68
CA GLN A 36 3.85 -0.84 1.32
C GLN A 36 3.65 -2.37 1.29
N HIS A 37 2.62 -2.80 0.58
CA HIS A 37 2.33 -4.20 0.30
C HIS A 37 2.16 -4.41 -1.20
N GLU A 38 2.33 -5.64 -1.68
CA GLU A 38 2.03 -5.97 -3.08
C GLU A 38 0.52 -5.85 -3.32
N GLN A 39 0.14 -5.15 -4.40
CA GLN A 39 -1.24 -4.99 -4.82
C GLN A 39 -1.44 -5.75 -6.13
N PRO A 40 -1.83 -7.03 -6.07
CA PRO A 40 -2.03 -7.82 -7.28
C PRO A 40 -3.16 -7.22 -8.12
N ARG A 41 -2.92 -7.11 -9.43
CA ARG A 41 -3.95 -6.71 -10.39
C ARG A 41 -4.87 -7.89 -10.67
N ALA A 42 -6.09 -7.58 -11.11
CA ALA A 42 -7.02 -8.59 -11.58
C ALA A 42 -6.37 -9.45 -12.68
N ILE A 43 -6.57 -10.76 -12.61
CA ILE A 43 -6.09 -11.70 -13.61
C ILE A 43 -6.76 -11.39 -14.96
N GLU A 44 -5.96 -11.13 -15.98
CA GLU A 44 -6.45 -10.95 -17.34
C GLU A 44 -6.91 -12.28 -17.94
N LEU A 45 -8.08 -12.26 -18.58
CA LEU A 45 -8.62 -13.42 -19.27
C LEU A 45 -8.00 -13.53 -20.67
N VAL A 46 -7.11 -14.50 -20.85
CA VAL A 46 -6.64 -14.90 -22.19
C VAL A 46 -7.66 -15.85 -22.81
N ASN A 47 -8.26 -15.45 -23.94
CA ASN A 47 -9.22 -16.29 -24.66
C ASN A 47 -8.53 -17.25 -25.63
N GLU A 48 -7.48 -16.80 -26.31
CA GLU A 48 -6.74 -17.53 -27.34
C GLU A 48 -5.23 -17.25 -27.20
N ASP A 49 -4.39 -18.21 -27.60
CA ASP A 49 -2.94 -18.02 -27.67
C ASP A 49 -2.51 -17.25 -28.93
N ALA A 50 -1.21 -16.97 -29.06
CA ALA A 50 -0.66 -16.25 -30.22
C ALA A 50 -0.85 -16.97 -31.57
N ARG A 51 -1.28 -18.24 -31.56
CA ARG A 51 -1.59 -19.04 -32.75
C ARG A 51 -3.11 -19.22 -32.96
N GLY A 52 -3.94 -18.52 -32.17
CA GLY A 52 -5.41 -18.61 -32.23
C GLY A 52 -5.98 -19.86 -31.55
N VAL A 53 -5.20 -20.59 -30.76
CA VAL A 53 -5.69 -21.78 -30.05
C VAL A 53 -6.47 -21.34 -28.82
N LEU A 54 -7.72 -21.81 -28.71
CA LEU A 54 -8.60 -21.53 -27.59
C LEU A 54 -7.99 -21.98 -26.25
N ASN A 55 -8.18 -21.16 -25.22
CA ASN A 55 -7.67 -21.44 -23.88
C ASN A 55 -8.23 -22.77 -23.35
N PRO A 56 -7.37 -23.77 -23.04
CA PRO A 56 -7.81 -25.10 -22.60
C PRO A 56 -8.53 -25.07 -21.25
N LYS A 57 -8.35 -24.01 -20.45
CA LYS A 57 -9.06 -23.82 -19.18
C LYS A 57 -10.52 -23.36 -19.36
N GLY A 58 -10.88 -22.85 -20.54
CA GLY A 58 -12.25 -22.49 -20.93
C GLY A 58 -13.02 -21.72 -19.86
N ILE A 59 -14.18 -22.26 -19.45
CA ILE A 59 -15.08 -21.65 -18.45
C ILE A 59 -14.40 -21.43 -17.10
N ARG A 60 -13.46 -22.29 -16.70
CA ARG A 60 -12.74 -22.14 -15.42
C ARG A 60 -11.89 -20.88 -15.39
N ALA A 61 -11.21 -20.58 -16.50
CA ALA A 61 -10.44 -19.32 -16.62
C ALA A 61 -11.37 -18.09 -16.57
N LYS A 62 -12.54 -18.17 -17.22
CA LYS A 62 -13.54 -17.09 -17.16
C LYS A 62 -14.01 -16.83 -15.74
N LEU A 63 -14.33 -17.90 -15.01
CA LEU A 63 -14.79 -17.80 -13.62
C LEU A 63 -13.69 -17.26 -12.70
N GLN A 64 -12.46 -17.75 -12.85
CA GLN A 64 -11.29 -17.27 -12.12
C GLN A 64 -11.03 -15.77 -12.36
N ALA A 65 -11.06 -15.32 -13.62
CA ALA A 65 -10.86 -13.92 -13.96
C ALA A 65 -11.96 -13.03 -13.36
N ARG A 66 -13.23 -13.47 -13.39
CA ARG A 66 -14.35 -12.74 -12.77
C ARG A 66 -14.20 -12.62 -11.25
N PHE A 67 -13.85 -13.70 -10.56
CA PHE A 67 -13.62 -13.64 -9.11
C PHE A 67 -12.39 -12.78 -8.79
N SER A 68 -11.33 -12.88 -9.58
CA SER A 68 -10.14 -12.05 -9.39
C SER A 68 -10.46 -10.57 -9.58
N ALA A 69 -11.22 -10.21 -10.62
CA ALA A 69 -11.66 -8.84 -10.84
C ALA A 69 -12.56 -8.32 -9.71
N ALA A 70 -13.49 -9.14 -9.21
CA ALA A 70 -14.35 -8.77 -8.10
C ALA A 70 -13.60 -8.56 -6.78
N ASN A 71 -12.47 -9.24 -6.57
CA ASN A 71 -11.65 -9.07 -5.36
C ASN A 71 -10.48 -8.09 -5.54
N ALA A 72 -10.31 -7.51 -6.73
CA ALA A 72 -9.24 -6.54 -7.02
C ALA A 72 -9.65 -5.11 -6.62
N GLU A 73 -10.18 -4.93 -5.41
CA GLU A 73 -10.54 -3.63 -4.83
C GLU A 73 -9.32 -2.94 -4.22
N ASN A 74 -8.29 -2.69 -5.03
CA ASN A 74 -7.07 -2.01 -4.59
C ASN A 74 -7.12 -0.53 -4.96
N ILE A 75 -7.01 0.36 -3.96
CA ILE A 75 -6.73 1.77 -4.21
C ILE A 75 -5.26 1.87 -4.65
N ALA A 76 -5.04 2.49 -5.81
CA ALA A 76 -3.70 2.70 -6.33
C ALA A 76 -2.83 3.46 -5.31
N LYS A 77 -1.60 2.99 -5.10
CA LYS A 77 -0.63 3.71 -4.29
C LYS A 77 -0.41 5.11 -4.89
N PRO A 78 -0.39 6.17 -4.07
CA PRO A 78 -0.15 7.52 -4.56
C PRO A 78 1.24 7.61 -5.18
N THR A 79 1.33 8.33 -6.29
CA THR A 79 2.58 8.65 -6.96
C THR A 79 3.32 9.75 -6.20
N ALA A 80 4.63 9.85 -6.41
CA ALA A 80 5.43 10.92 -5.80
C ALA A 80 4.95 12.33 -6.18
N ALA A 81 4.37 12.48 -7.37
CA ALA A 81 3.79 13.74 -7.83
C ALA A 81 2.52 14.11 -7.04
N GLU A 82 1.60 13.15 -6.87
CA GLU A 82 0.36 13.35 -6.11
C GLU A 82 0.62 13.64 -4.62
N VAL A 83 1.60 12.96 -4.01
CA VAL A 83 2.02 13.25 -2.62
C VAL A 83 2.53 14.69 -2.50
N LYS A 84 3.37 15.13 -3.43
CA LYS A 84 3.92 16.49 -3.44
C LYS A 84 2.85 17.56 -3.63
N GLU A 85 1.83 17.28 -4.45
CA GLU A 85 0.69 18.18 -4.66
C GLU A 85 -0.13 18.32 -3.37
N LEU A 86 -0.45 17.21 -2.70
CA LEU A 86 -1.15 17.20 -1.41
C LEU A 86 -0.39 17.99 -0.33
N GLU A 87 0.92 17.80 -0.21
CA GLU A 87 1.76 18.55 0.73
C GLU A 87 1.79 20.06 0.43
N SER A 88 1.69 20.45 -0.83
CA SER A 88 1.72 21.86 -1.27
C SER A 88 0.39 22.61 -1.09
N GLY A 89 -0.73 21.88 -0.95
CA GLY A 89 -2.08 22.45 -0.80
C GLY A 89 -2.50 22.72 0.65
N HIS A 90 -1.69 22.34 1.63
CA HIS A 90 -1.93 22.58 3.05
C HIS A 90 -1.18 23.83 3.54
N HIS A 91 -1.78 24.99 3.29
CA HIS A 91 -1.46 26.27 3.94
C HIS A 91 -2.74 26.90 4.49
#